data_AF-U5FF70-F1
#
_entry.id   AF-U5FF70-F1
#
_cell.length_a   1.000
_cell.length_b   1.000
_cell.length_c   1.000
_cell.angle_alpha   90.00
_cell.angle_beta   90.00
_cell.angle_gamma   90.00
#
_symmetry.space_group_name_H-M   'P 1'
#
loop_
_entity.id
_entity.type
_entity.pdbx_description
1 polymer ?
#
loop_
_entity_poly.entity_id
_entity_poly.type
_entity_poly.pdbx_seq_one_letter_code
_entity_poly.pdbx_strand_id
1 'polypeptide(L)'
;MDKMVLMVQMVLLTMMLMLQLATAALLVKFGCADQCGEIRIPYRFGTKRECYKDEWFRIECNQTARPPTAFISSIKLEVVNIPVERGSVTIKIPTAYFNCTGRKDSATLNLSRTPFFFSIWNMFSVVGCNSTKASMTKDIISCLSTFLVRTNF
;
A
#
# COMPACT_ATOMS: atom_id res chain seq x y z
N MET A 1 29.31 36.28 -24.51
CA MET A 1 29.35 34.82 -24.19
C MET A 1 28.24 34.45 -23.22
N ASP A 2 27.89 35.33 -22.28
CA ASP A 2 26.86 35.08 -21.25
C ASP A 2 25.46 34.81 -21.81
N LYS A 3 25.03 35.54 -22.85
CA LYS A 3 23.74 35.31 -23.52
C LYS A 3 23.64 33.93 -24.18
N MET A 4 24.76 33.43 -24.72
CA MET A 4 24.84 32.12 -25.37
C MET A 4 24.81 31.00 -24.32
N VAL A 5 25.48 31.21 -23.18
CA VAL A 5 25.43 30.29 -22.02
C VAL A 5 24.02 30.22 -21.44
N LEU A 6 23.32 31.36 -21.28
CA LEU A 6 21.93 31.40 -20.83
C LEU A 6 20.97 30.68 -21.79
N MET A 7 21.12 30.87 -23.10
CA MET A 7 20.30 30.16 -24.09
C MET A 7 20.51 28.65 -24.02
N VAL A 8 21.76 28.19 -23.91
CA VAL A 8 22.08 26.76 -23.80
C VAL A 8 21.52 26.16 -22.51
N GLN A 9 21.63 26.86 -21.37
CA GLN A 9 21.05 26.40 -20.10
C GLN A 9 19.52 26.28 -20.15
N MET A 10 18.83 27.25 -20.76
CA MET A 10 17.37 27.20 -20.89
C MET A 10 16.92 26.03 -21.77
N VAL A 11 17.65 25.73 -22.86
CA VAL A 11 17.37 24.59 -23.74
C VAL A 11 17.62 23.24 -23.02
N LEU A 12 18.67 23.14 -22.21
CA LEU A 12 18.95 21.95 -21.41
C LEU A 12 17.86 21.69 -20.34
N LEU A 13 17.41 22.75 -19.66
CA LEU A 13 16.34 22.68 -18.68
C LEU A 13 15.01 22.23 -19.29
N THR A 14 14.64 22.76 -20.46
CA THR A 14 13.41 22.38 -21.15
C THR A 14 13.49 20.95 -21.69
N MET A 15 14.64 20.53 -22.23
CA MET A 15 14.88 19.13 -22.65
C MET A 15 14.73 18.14 -21.49
N MET A 16 15.30 18.44 -20.32
CA MET A 16 15.13 17.59 -19.13
C MET A 16 13.68 17.51 -18.66
N LEU A 17 12.93 18.62 -18.72
CA LEU A 17 11.52 18.65 -18.34
C LEU A 17 10.66 17.80 -19.30
N MET A 18 10.90 17.90 -20.60
CA MET A 18 10.19 17.12 -21.61
C MET A 18 10.48 15.61 -21.48
N LEU A 19 11.71 15.24 -21.10
CA LEU A 19 12.09 13.84 -20.85
C LEU A 19 11.32 13.25 -19.66
N GLN A 20 11.15 14.02 -18.58
CA GLN A 20 10.37 13.60 -17.41
C GLN A 20 8.88 13.39 -17.76
N LEU A 21 8.25 14.31 -18.49
CA LEU A 21 6.86 14.17 -18.92
C LEU A 21 6.65 12.97 -19.85
N ALA A 22 7.60 12.71 -20.76
CA ALA A 22 7.52 11.58 -21.69
C ALA A 22 7.56 10.23 -20.96
N THR A 23 8.40 10.08 -19.93
CA THR A 23 8.45 8.84 -19.12
C THR A 23 7.16 8.60 -18.33
N ALA A 24 6.57 9.66 -17.74
CA ALA A 24 5.29 9.56 -17.05
C ALA A 24 4.15 9.17 -18.02
N ALA A 25 4.12 9.76 -19.21
CA ALA A 25 3.13 9.42 -20.24
C ALA A 25 3.32 8.01 -20.81
N LEU A 26 4.56 7.52 -20.90
CA LEU A 26 4.86 6.16 -21.36
C LEU A 26 4.35 5.11 -20.36
N LEU A 27 4.53 5.33 -19.06
CA LEU A 27 3.99 4.47 -18.00
C LEU A 27 2.45 4.39 -18.05
N VAL A 28 1.76 5.50 -18.36
CA VAL A 28 0.31 5.54 -18.58
C VAL A 28 -0.10 4.78 -19.85
N LYS A 29 0.74 4.80 -20.89
CA LYS A 29 0.45 4.19 -22.20
C LYS A 29 0.62 2.66 -22.24
N PHE A 30 1.30 2.03 -21.28
CA PHE A 30 1.54 0.57 -21.25
C PHE A 30 0.42 -0.29 -20.61
N GLY A 31 -0.76 0.26 -20.34
CA GLY A 31 -1.90 -0.53 -19.87
C GLY A 31 -1.75 -1.03 -18.43
N CYS A 32 -0.97 -0.31 -17.61
CA CYS A 32 -0.95 -0.45 -16.17
C CYS A 32 -2.30 -0.02 -15.60
N ALA A 33 -2.99 -0.94 -14.92
CA ALA A 33 -4.20 -0.55 -14.20
C ALA A 33 -3.78 0.28 -12.98
N ASP A 34 -4.28 1.51 -12.92
CA ASP A 34 -4.05 2.47 -11.86
C ASP A 34 -5.07 2.35 -10.73
N GLN A 35 -6.05 1.45 -10.85
CA GLN A 35 -7.13 1.27 -9.88
C GLN A 35 -7.58 -0.20 -9.74
N CYS A 36 -8.05 -0.54 -8.55
CA CYS A 36 -8.77 -1.78 -8.24
C CYS A 36 -9.95 -1.46 -7.32
N GLY A 37 -11.16 -1.50 -7.85
CA GLY A 37 -12.33 -0.95 -7.14
C GLY A 37 -12.11 0.54 -6.85
N GLU A 38 -12.17 0.91 -5.57
CA GLU A 38 -11.93 2.30 -5.12
C GLU A 38 -10.46 2.57 -4.78
N ILE A 39 -9.59 1.55 -4.84
CA ILE A 39 -8.18 1.68 -4.46
C ILE A 39 -7.36 2.19 -5.65
N ARG A 40 -6.75 3.37 -5.50
CA ARG A 40 -5.73 3.86 -6.43
C ARG A 40 -4.41 3.12 -6.22
N ILE A 41 -3.80 2.69 -7.32
CA ILE A 41 -2.56 1.90 -7.39
C ILE A 41 -1.48 2.78 -8.07
N PRO A 42 -0.69 3.50 -7.27
CA PRO A 42 0.37 4.36 -7.76
C PRO A 42 1.64 3.58 -8.11
N TYR A 43 2.50 4.20 -8.91
CA TYR A 43 3.80 3.61 -9.25
C TYR A 43 4.66 3.26 -8.02
N ARG A 44 5.49 2.24 -8.26
CA ARG A 44 6.05 1.21 -7.36
C ARG A 44 5.11 0.04 -7.09
N PHE A 45 3.79 0.26 -6.98
CA PHE A 45 2.79 -0.82 -7.00
C PHE A 45 2.17 -0.97 -8.38
N GLY A 46 1.62 -2.14 -8.68
CA GLY A 46 0.99 -2.39 -9.97
C GLY A 46 0.37 -3.78 -10.07
N THR A 47 -0.51 -3.98 -11.03
CA THR A 47 -1.23 -5.25 -11.26
C THR A 47 -0.61 -6.15 -12.32
N LYS A 48 0.26 -5.57 -13.16
CA LYS A 48 0.93 -6.25 -14.27
C LYS A 48 2.44 -6.09 -14.15
N ARG A 49 3.18 -7.01 -14.77
CA ARG A 49 4.62 -6.86 -14.98
C ARG A 49 4.92 -5.51 -15.64
N GLU A 50 6.06 -4.93 -15.31
CA GLU A 50 6.48 -3.55 -15.67
C GLU A 50 5.71 -2.40 -14.98
N CYS A 51 4.62 -2.69 -14.25
CA CYS A 51 3.86 -1.66 -13.52
C CYS A 51 4.22 -1.57 -12.04
N TYR A 52 4.89 -2.57 -11.48
CA TYR A 52 5.40 -2.57 -10.11
C TYR A 52 6.93 -2.59 -10.11
N LYS A 53 7.53 -2.07 -9.03
CA LYS A 53 9.00 -1.99 -8.89
C LYS A 53 9.65 -3.36 -8.70
N ASP A 54 8.97 -4.25 -7.98
CA ASP A 54 9.42 -5.62 -7.65
C ASP A 54 8.20 -6.48 -7.31
N GLU A 55 8.32 -7.82 -7.38
CA GLU A 55 7.25 -8.76 -7.05
C GLU A 55 6.66 -8.56 -5.65
N TRP A 56 7.44 -8.02 -4.69
CA TRP A 56 6.91 -7.64 -3.37
C TRP A 56 5.77 -6.62 -3.45
N PHE A 57 5.77 -5.77 -4.47
CA PHE A 57 4.81 -4.67 -4.68
C PHE A 57 3.71 -5.01 -5.69
N ARG A 58 3.61 -6.27 -6.12
CA ARG A 58 2.54 -6.71 -7.00
C ARG A 58 1.19 -6.70 -6.29
N ILE A 59 0.22 -6.02 -6.89
CA ILE A 59 -1.17 -5.99 -6.46
C ILE A 59 -1.99 -6.99 -7.27
N GLU A 60 -2.70 -7.87 -6.58
CA GLU A 60 -3.73 -8.71 -7.17
C GLU A 60 -5.10 -8.07 -6.93
N CYS A 61 -5.85 -7.89 -8.00
CA CYS A 61 -7.21 -7.35 -7.93
C CYS A 61 -8.22 -8.48 -8.14
N ASN A 62 -8.95 -8.84 -7.09
CA ASN A 62 -10.03 -9.79 -7.19
C ASN A 62 -11.28 -9.10 -7.75
N GLN A 63 -11.47 -9.22 -9.07
CA GLN A 63 -12.60 -8.67 -9.81
C GLN A 63 -13.92 -9.42 -9.56
N THR A 64 -13.88 -10.62 -8.98
CA THR A 64 -15.08 -11.40 -8.67
C THR A 64 -15.77 -10.93 -7.38
N ALA A 65 -15.01 -10.25 -6.50
CA ALA A 65 -15.54 -9.64 -5.29
C ALA A 65 -16.41 -8.42 -5.64
N ARG A 66 -17.40 -8.13 -4.78
CA ARG A 66 -18.27 -6.96 -4.91
C ARG A 66 -18.21 -6.13 -3.62
N PRO A 67 -17.52 -4.97 -3.60
CA PRO A 67 -16.71 -4.38 -4.69
C PRO A 67 -15.41 -5.17 -4.96
N PRO A 68 -14.72 -4.93 -6.10
CA PRO A 68 -13.40 -5.50 -6.37
C PRO A 68 -12.41 -5.20 -5.23
N THR A 69 -11.60 -6.19 -4.84
CA THR A 69 -10.70 -6.10 -3.69
C THR A 69 -9.25 -6.24 -4.09
N ALA A 70 -8.40 -5.36 -3.58
CA ALA A 70 -6.96 -5.35 -3.86
C ALA A 70 -6.20 -6.12 -2.78
N PHE A 71 -5.15 -6.84 -3.16
CA PHE A 71 -4.27 -7.58 -2.25
C PHE A 71 -2.80 -7.37 -2.61
N ILE A 72 -1.92 -7.30 -1.63
CA ILE A 72 -0.48 -7.48 -1.88
C ILE A 72 -0.24 -8.97 -2.08
N SER A 73 0.15 -9.36 -3.29
CA SER A 73 0.26 -10.77 -3.69
C SER A 73 1.21 -11.58 -2.80
N SER A 74 2.36 -10.98 -2.45
CA SER A 74 3.44 -11.64 -1.71
C SER A 74 3.07 -12.00 -0.26
N ILE A 75 2.20 -11.22 0.39
CA ILE A 75 1.77 -11.43 1.78
C ILE A 75 0.29 -11.79 1.92
N LYS A 76 -0.47 -11.79 0.81
CA LYS A 76 -1.90 -12.14 0.73
C LYS A 76 -2.79 -11.32 1.68
N LEU A 77 -2.48 -10.04 1.86
CA LEU A 77 -3.25 -9.13 2.71
C LEU A 77 -4.01 -8.12 1.87
N GLU A 78 -5.27 -7.89 2.24
CA GLU A 78 -6.16 -6.93 1.59
C GLU A 78 -5.63 -5.51 1.79
N VAL A 79 -5.54 -4.75 0.70
CA VAL A 79 -5.12 -3.35 0.68
C VAL A 79 -6.34 -2.46 0.81
N VAL A 80 -6.29 -1.56 1.79
CA VAL A 80 -7.36 -0.60 2.08
C VAL A 80 -7.01 0.79 1.56
N ASN A 81 -5.72 1.14 1.51
CA ASN A 81 -5.27 2.42 0.95
C ASN A 81 -3.77 2.40 0.65
N ILE A 82 -3.33 3.15 -0.37
CA ILE A 82 -1.90 3.35 -0.70
C ILE A 82 -1.59 4.86 -0.71
N PRO A 83 -1.33 5.47 0.45
CA PRO A 83 -0.96 6.88 0.53
C PRO A 83 0.48 7.11 0.02
N VAL A 84 0.60 7.53 -1.24
CA VAL A 84 1.87 7.80 -1.95
C VAL A 84 2.81 8.73 -1.18
N GLU A 85 2.26 9.83 -0.65
CA GLU A 85 3.01 10.88 0.04
C GLU A 85 3.84 10.37 1.22
N ARG A 86 3.42 9.25 1.81
CA ARG A 86 4.03 8.68 3.01
C ARG A 86 4.85 7.43 2.75
N GLY A 87 4.94 6.96 1.50
CA GLY A 87 5.62 5.71 1.17
C GLY A 87 5.09 4.54 1.99
N SER A 88 3.76 4.44 2.12
CA SER A 88 3.12 3.45 2.99
C SER A 88 1.90 2.83 2.34
N VAL A 89 1.50 1.67 2.84
CA VAL A 89 0.31 0.93 2.44
C VAL A 89 -0.46 0.51 3.69
N THR A 90 -1.75 0.79 3.70
CA THR A 90 -2.67 0.34 4.74
C THR A 90 -3.25 -1.00 4.32
N ILE A 91 -3.00 -2.01 5.14
CA ILE A 91 -3.49 -3.37 4.95
C ILE A 91 -4.53 -3.71 6.01
N LYS A 92 -5.42 -4.63 5.68
CA LYS A 92 -6.36 -5.25 6.61
C LYS A 92 -5.80 -6.59 7.04
N ILE A 93 -5.64 -6.75 8.35
CA ILE A 93 -5.28 -8.03 8.95
C ILE A 93 -6.56 -8.85 9.13
N PRO A 94 -6.55 -10.15 8.80
CA PRO A 94 -7.67 -11.04 9.03
C PRO A 94 -8.17 -10.94 10.46
N THR A 95 -9.46 -11.20 10.63
CA THR A 95 -10.14 -11.10 11.91
C THR A 95 -9.42 -11.94 12.96
N ALA A 96 -8.99 -11.28 14.03
CA ALA A 96 -8.40 -11.95 15.17
C ALA A 96 -9.43 -12.13 16.27
N TYR A 97 -9.26 -13.22 17.02
CA TYR A 97 -9.81 -13.37 18.35
C TYR A 97 -8.65 -13.15 19.31
N PHE A 98 -8.86 -12.33 20.34
CA PHE A 98 -7.92 -12.18 21.43
C PHE A 98 -8.68 -12.34 22.74
N ASN A 99 -8.22 -13.28 23.56
CA ASN A 99 -8.78 -13.52 24.89
C ASN A 99 -10.29 -13.85 24.88
N CYS A 100 -10.73 -14.63 23.89
CA CYS A 100 -12.11 -15.08 23.76
C CYS A 100 -12.31 -16.44 24.41
N THR A 101 -13.25 -16.53 25.35
CA THR A 101 -13.63 -17.79 25.99
C THR A 101 -14.03 -18.82 24.92
N GLY A 102 -13.36 -19.97 24.92
CA GLY A 102 -13.62 -21.07 23.98
C GLY A 102 -13.01 -20.90 22.59
N ARG A 103 -12.22 -19.85 22.32
CA ARG A 103 -11.55 -19.65 21.02
C ARG A 103 -10.07 -19.32 21.21
N LYS A 104 -9.21 -20.02 20.45
CA LYS A 104 -7.77 -19.72 20.44
C LYS A 104 -7.51 -18.41 19.72
N ASP A 105 -6.53 -17.66 20.20
CA ASP A 105 -6.05 -16.45 19.54
C ASP A 105 -5.59 -16.78 18.11
N SER A 106 -5.95 -15.94 17.14
CA SER A 106 -5.94 -16.38 15.74
C SER A 106 -5.28 -15.45 14.73
N ALA A 107 -4.62 -14.35 15.14
CA ALA A 107 -3.90 -13.51 14.18
C ALA A 107 -2.48 -13.18 14.65
N THR A 108 -1.51 -13.59 13.84
CA THR A 108 -0.12 -13.16 13.97
C THR A 108 0.35 -12.78 12.57
N LEU A 109 0.70 -11.51 12.38
CA LEU A 109 1.29 -11.01 11.15
C LEU A 109 2.81 -10.98 11.30
N ASN A 110 3.53 -11.71 10.45
CA ASN A 110 4.99 -11.71 10.44
C ASN A 110 5.51 -11.08 9.15
N LEU A 111 6.15 -9.90 9.28
CA LEU A 111 6.75 -9.15 8.18
C LEU A 111 8.28 -9.29 8.10
N SER A 112 8.91 -10.06 9.00
CA SER A 112 10.37 -10.06 9.20
C SER A 112 11.20 -10.49 7.98
N ARG A 113 10.58 -11.16 7.00
CA ARG A 113 11.22 -11.61 5.75
C ARG A 113 10.67 -10.89 4.52
N THR A 114 10.08 -9.71 4.73
CA THR A 114 9.48 -8.89 3.67
C THR A 114 10.10 -7.49 3.73
N PRO A 115 10.03 -6.70 2.65
CA PRO A 115 10.45 -5.29 2.71
C PRO A 115 9.51 -4.43 3.55
N PHE A 116 8.37 -4.96 3.99
CA PHE A 116 7.38 -4.22 4.76
C PHE A 116 7.73 -4.19 6.24
N PHE A 117 7.50 -3.04 6.87
CA PHE A 117 7.61 -2.88 8.31
C PHE A 117 6.47 -2.02 8.84
N PHE A 118 6.16 -2.21 10.12
CA PHE A 118 5.09 -1.46 10.78
C PHE A 118 5.42 0.04 10.84
N SER A 119 4.45 0.88 10.48
CA SER A 119 4.59 2.33 10.63
C SER A 119 4.63 2.71 12.10
N ILE A 120 5.47 3.69 12.47
CA ILE A 120 5.43 4.28 13.82
C ILE A 120 4.09 4.97 14.12
N TRP A 121 3.39 5.40 13.07
CA TRP A 121 2.07 6.03 13.13
C TRP A 121 0.94 5.02 12.90
N ASN A 122 1.09 3.81 13.43
CA ASN A 122 0.06 2.78 13.32
C ASN A 122 -1.14 3.12 14.20
N MET A 123 -2.27 3.37 13.55
CA MET A 123 -3.57 3.38 14.23
C MET A 123 -4.19 2.00 14.09
N PHE A 124 -4.14 1.19 15.15
CA PHE A 124 -4.86 -0.07 15.21
C PHE A 124 -6.33 0.22 15.49
N SER A 125 -7.12 0.34 14.43
CA SER A 125 -8.57 0.43 14.56
C SER A 125 -9.13 -0.97 14.79
N VAL A 126 -9.68 -1.20 15.98
CA VAL A 126 -10.44 -2.42 16.30
C VAL A 126 -11.91 -2.18 16.02
N VAL A 127 -12.47 -2.96 15.11
CA VAL A 127 -13.92 -2.99 14.87
C VAL A 127 -14.43 -4.32 15.39
N GLY A 128 -15.17 -4.29 16.51
CA GLY A 128 -15.70 -5.48 17.19
C GLY A 128 -16.73 -5.14 18.29
N CYS A 129 -17.56 -6.11 18.67
CA CYS A 129 -18.50 -5.94 19.78
C CYS A 129 -17.73 -5.78 21.10
N ASN A 130 -18.01 -4.69 21.84
CA ASN A 130 -17.42 -4.36 23.15
C ASN A 130 -15.93 -3.94 23.12
N SER A 131 -15.53 -3.12 22.16
CA SER A 131 -14.13 -2.70 21.96
C SER A 131 -13.74 -1.52 22.85
N THR A 132 -12.98 -1.76 23.92
CA THR A 132 -12.20 -0.72 24.61
C THR A 132 -10.82 -0.61 23.96
N LYS A 133 -10.31 0.63 23.87
CA LYS A 133 -9.14 1.08 23.09
C LYS A 133 -8.01 0.03 22.89
N ALA A 134 -7.57 -0.16 21.64
CA ALA A 134 -6.42 -0.98 21.30
C ALA A 134 -5.10 -0.27 21.63
N SER A 135 -4.25 -0.90 22.44
CA SER A 135 -2.91 -0.43 22.78
C SER A 135 -1.89 -1.53 22.46
N MET A 136 -0.72 -1.18 21.91
CA MET A 136 0.42 -2.09 21.71
C MET A 136 1.09 -2.45 23.05
N THR A 137 0.29 -2.82 24.05
CA THR A 137 0.73 -3.35 25.33
C THR A 137 -0.23 -4.46 25.73
N LYS A 138 0.08 -5.66 25.26
CA LYS A 138 -0.35 -7.00 25.72
C LYS A 138 -1.83 -7.39 25.82
N ASP A 139 -2.82 -6.50 25.90
CA ASP A 139 -4.21 -6.92 26.10
C ASP A 139 -5.18 -6.27 25.10
N ILE A 140 -5.60 -7.05 24.11
CA ILE A 140 -6.79 -6.76 23.30
C ILE A 140 -7.92 -7.63 23.85
N ILE A 141 -8.91 -7.02 24.50
CA ILE A 141 -10.14 -7.70 24.94
C ILE A 141 -11.20 -7.41 23.88
N SER A 142 -11.18 -8.14 22.77
CA SER A 142 -12.22 -7.98 21.76
C SER A 142 -12.45 -9.29 21.02
N CYS A 143 -13.70 -9.76 21.05
CA CYS A 143 -14.13 -10.90 20.28
C CYS A 143 -14.62 -10.42 18.92
N LEU A 144 -13.92 -10.89 17.89
CA LEU A 144 -14.05 -10.50 16.48
C LEU A 144 -13.53 -9.07 16.23
N SER A 145 -12.23 -8.94 15.96
CA SER A 145 -11.61 -7.67 15.60
C SER A 145 -10.97 -7.75 14.22
N THR A 146 -11.37 -6.86 13.30
CA THR A 146 -10.58 -6.57 12.10
C THR A 146 -9.62 -5.44 12.41
N PHE A 147 -8.34 -5.59 12.06
CA PHE A 147 -7.32 -4.56 12.30
C PHE A 147 -6.88 -3.94 10.98
N LEU A 148 -6.80 -2.61 10.98
CA LEU A 148 -6.10 -1.88 9.93
C LEU A 148 -4.70 -1.54 10.43
N VAL A 149 -3.69 -1.86 9.63
CA VAL A 149 -2.31 -1.55 9.96
C VAL A 149 -1.63 -0.88 8.80
N ARG A 150 -0.90 0.18 9.08
CA ARG A 150 -0.08 0.85 8.08
C ARG A 150 1.31 0.21 8.07
N THR A 151 1.79 -0.09 6.88
CA THR A 151 3.14 -0.60 6.69
C THR A 151 3.88 0.34 5.76
N ASN A 152 5.16 0.53 6.03
CA ASN A 152 6.08 1.25 5.17
C ASN A 152 6.94 0.24 4.41
N PHE A 153 7.69 0.70 3.42
CA PHE A 153 8.52 -0.11 2.53
C PHE A 153 9.73 0.67 1.99
#